data_AF-A0A7V8WYK3-F1
#
_entry.id   AF-A0A7V8WYK3-F1
#
_cell.length_a   1.000
_cell.length_b   1.000
_cell.length_c   1.000
_cell.angle_alpha   90.00
_cell.angle_beta   90.00
_cell.angle_gamma   90.00
#
_symmetry.space_group_name_H-M   'P 1'
#
loop_
_entity.id
_entity.type
_entity.pdbx_description
1 polymer ?
#
loop_
_entity_poly.entity_id
_entity_poly.type
_entity_poly.pdbx_seq_one_letter_code
_entity_poly.pdbx_strand_id
1 'polypeptide(L)'
;MAIGRVGTRAAFSALSQRGVRSRAGVVRLTWLPAEPGDESTTPPVRVAYAIGRPVGTAVVRNRLRRRLRAAMAELAPESGTYL
;
A
#
# COMPACT_ATOMS: atom_id res chain seq x y z
N MET A 1 7.14 -13.95 -1.62
CA MET A 1 5.71 -13.65 -1.38
C MET A 1 5.20 -12.70 -2.45
N ALA A 2 4.02 -12.93 -3.03
CA ALA A 2 3.48 -12.05 -4.07
C ALA A 2 2.68 -10.88 -3.43
N ILE A 3 3.06 -9.63 -3.73
CA ILE A 3 2.35 -8.43 -3.28
C ILE A 3 1.43 -7.91 -4.39
N GLY A 4 0.14 -7.81 -4.08
CA GLY A 4 -0.89 -7.29 -4.97
C GLY A 4 -0.91 -5.76 -5.03
N ARG A 5 -1.70 -5.22 -5.97
CA ARG A 5 -1.99 -3.77 -6.06
C ARG A 5 -3.36 -3.46 -5.49
N VAL A 6 -3.51 -2.31 -4.85
CA VAL A 6 -4.83 -1.73 -4.60
C VAL A 6 -5.31 -1.07 -5.89
N GLY A 7 -6.45 -1.54 -6.41
CA GLY A 7 -6.96 -1.11 -7.73
C GLY A 7 -8.39 -0.59 -7.75
N THR A 8 -9.17 -0.79 -6.68
CA THR A 8 -10.59 -0.47 -6.66
C THR A 8 -10.88 0.76 -5.82
N ARG A 9 -11.82 1.59 -6.26
CA ARG A 9 -12.29 2.76 -5.49
C ARG A 9 -12.83 2.35 -4.12
N ALA A 10 -13.50 1.20 -4.03
CA ALA A 10 -14.01 0.65 -2.79
C ALA A 10 -12.88 0.40 -1.77
N ALA A 11 -11.74 -0.15 -2.19
CA ALA A 11 -10.60 -0.37 -1.29
C ALA A 11 -9.99 0.95 -0.78
N PHE A 12 -9.88 1.97 -1.63
CA PHE A 12 -9.46 3.30 -1.18
C PHE A 12 -10.46 3.94 -0.22
N SER A 13 -11.77 3.76 -0.47
CA SER A 13 -12.83 4.23 0.43
C SER A 13 -12.74 3.55 1.80
N ALA A 14 -12.54 2.23 1.83
CA ALA A 14 -12.39 1.46 3.06
C ALA A 14 -11.16 1.91 3.86
N LEU A 15 -10.00 2.09 3.19
CA LEU A 15 -8.80 2.66 3.81
C LEU A 15 -9.06 4.06 4.40
N SER A 16 -9.79 4.92 3.68
CA SER A 16 -10.07 6.27 4.14
C SER A 16 -11.00 6.30 5.37
N GLN A 17 -11.99 5.40 5.40
CA GLN A 17 -13.01 5.37 6.45
C GLN A 17 -12.59 4.59 7.69
N ARG A 18 -11.88 3.47 7.52
CA ARG A 18 -11.59 2.50 8.59
C ARG A 18 -10.10 2.25 8.81
N GLY A 19 -9.24 2.73 7.92
CA GLY A 19 -7.80 2.46 8.01
C GLY A 19 -7.14 3.13 9.21
N VAL A 20 -6.22 2.40 9.84
CA VAL A 20 -5.35 2.94 10.88
C VAL A 20 -4.21 3.70 10.21
N ARG A 21 -3.93 4.90 10.71
CA ARG A 21 -2.91 5.79 10.14
C ARG A 21 -1.69 5.85 11.04
N SER A 22 -0.51 5.75 10.44
CA SER A 22 0.78 5.90 11.11
C SER A 22 1.72 6.75 10.26
N ARG A 23 2.74 7.35 10.89
CA ARG A 23 3.72 8.19 10.21
C ARG A 23 5.12 7.90 10.75
N ALA A 24 6.08 7.79 9.84
CA ALA A 24 7.50 7.69 10.15
C ALA A 24 8.26 8.66 9.23
N GLY A 25 8.73 9.78 9.78
CA GLY A 25 9.39 10.83 9.02
C GLY A 25 8.53 11.31 7.84
N VAL A 26 9.06 11.22 6.62
CA VAL A 26 8.37 11.64 5.38
C VAL A 26 7.33 10.64 4.88
N VAL A 27 7.29 9.44 5.44
CA VAL A 27 6.37 8.37 5.04
C VAL A 27 5.13 8.39 5.93
N ARG A 28 3.95 8.40 5.31
CA ARG A 28 2.67 8.13 5.95
C ARG A 28 2.19 6.78 5.44
N LEU A 29 1.68 5.95 6.35
CA LEU A 29 1.07 4.67 6.04
C LEU A 29 -0.38 4.70 6.52
N THR A 30 -1.30 4.26 5.68
CA THR A 30 -2.65 3.88 6.11
C THR A 30 -2.83 2.41 5.84
N TRP A 31 -3.25 1.65 6.83
CA TRP A 31 -3.45 0.21 6.67
C TRP A 31 -4.79 -0.24 7.21
N LEU A 32 -5.32 -1.30 6.62
CA LEU A 32 -6.54 -1.97 7.03
C LEU A 32 -6.29 -3.48 7.00
N PRO A 33 -6.46 -4.21 8.12
CA PRO A 33 -6.31 -5.67 8.13
C PRO A 33 -7.24 -6.36 7.14
N ALA A 34 -6.80 -7.50 6.61
CA ALA A 34 -7.69 -8.37 5.87
C ALA A 34 -8.75 -8.95 6.83
N GLU A 35 -10.01 -8.95 6.40
CA GLU A 35 -11.07 -9.60 7.16
C GLU A 35 -10.90 -11.12 7.07
N PRO A 36 -11.07 -11.86 8.18
CA PRO A 36 -10.98 -13.31 8.16
C PRO A 36 -12.06 -13.89 7.22
N GLY A 37 -11.63 -14.69 6.24
CA GLY A 37 -12.52 -15.32 5.25
C GLY A 37 -12.67 -14.57 3.91
N ASP A 38 -12.03 -13.41 3.71
CA ASP A 38 -12.05 -12.74 2.40
C ASP A 38 -11.02 -13.34 1.41
N GLU A 39 -11.34 -14.52 0.87
CA GLU A 39 -10.54 -15.19 -0.17
C GLU A 39 -10.54 -14.45 -1.52
N SER A 40 -11.53 -13.56 -1.74
CA SER A 40 -11.61 -12.64 -2.88
C SER A 40 -10.39 -11.72 -2.96
N THR A 41 -9.65 -11.58 -1.85
CA THR A 41 -8.46 -10.74 -1.74
C THR A 41 -7.17 -11.55 -1.92
N THR A 42 -7.00 -12.18 -3.09
CA THR A 42 -5.69 -12.72 -3.53
C THR A 42 -4.95 -11.69 -4.40
N PRO A 43 -3.66 -11.37 -4.14
CA PRO A 43 -2.84 -11.76 -3.00
C PRO A 43 -3.32 -11.10 -1.69
N PRO A 44 -3.05 -11.73 -0.53
CA PRO A 44 -3.53 -11.27 0.77
C PRO A 44 -2.92 -9.94 1.23
N VAL A 45 -1.76 -9.57 0.68
CA VAL A 45 -1.13 -8.27 0.87
C VAL A 45 -1.32 -7.43 -0.38
N ARG A 46 -1.94 -6.26 -0.25
CA ARG A 46 -2.14 -5.31 -1.35
C ARG A 46 -1.62 -3.93 -0.97
N VAL A 47 -0.85 -3.32 -1.87
CA VAL A 47 -0.22 -2.02 -1.60
C VAL A 47 -0.52 -1.01 -2.72
N ALA A 48 -0.83 0.22 -2.33
CA ALA A 48 -0.79 1.40 -3.18
C ALA A 48 0.34 2.34 -2.76
N TYR A 49 0.85 3.13 -3.70
CA TYR A 49 1.90 4.11 -3.43
C TYR A 49 1.47 5.48 -3.94
N ALA A 50 1.11 6.37 -3.01
CA ALA A 50 0.78 7.76 -3.31
C ALA A 50 2.06 8.63 -3.29
N ILE A 51 2.63 8.90 -4.47
CA ILE A 51 3.84 9.73 -4.62
C ILE A 51 3.46 11.03 -5.35
N GLY A 52 3.39 12.12 -4.59
CA GLY A 52 2.98 13.44 -5.07
C GLY A 52 3.93 14.02 -6.13
N ARG A 53 3.40 14.93 -6.96
CA ARG A 53 4.18 15.67 -7.97
C ARG A 53 5.39 16.44 -7.40
N PRO A 54 5.35 17.01 -6.18
CA PRO A 54 6.50 17.72 -5.60
C PRO A 54 7.76 16.87 -5.38
N VAL A 55 7.64 15.54 -5.34
CA VAL A 55 8.79 14.62 -5.18
C VAL A 55 9.73 14.67 -6.39
N GLY A 56 9.23 15.08 -7.56
CA GLY A 56 10.03 15.27 -8.77
C GLY A 56 9.41 14.66 -10.02
N THR A 57 10.25 14.43 -11.02
CA THR A 57 9.84 13.93 -12.34
C THR A 57 9.20 12.56 -12.26
N ALA A 58 8.53 12.14 -13.34
CA ALA A 58 7.97 10.79 -13.44
C ALA A 58 9.03 9.70 -13.18
N VAL A 59 10.27 9.90 -13.62
CA VAL A 59 11.36 8.94 -13.40
C VAL A 59 11.73 8.85 -11.92
N VAL A 60 11.88 9.99 -11.23
CA VAL A 60 12.18 10.01 -9.77
C VAL A 60 11.08 9.30 -8.99
N ARG A 61 9.81 9.60 -9.28
CA ARG A 61 8.66 8.95 -8.62
C ARG A 61 8.58 7.45 -8.93
N ASN A 62 8.87 7.05 -10.16
CA ASN A 62 8.89 5.63 -10.53
C ASN A 62 10.02 4.87 -9.84
N ARG A 63 11.20 5.50 -9.70
CA ARG A 63 12.32 4.92 -8.95
C ARG A 63 11.97 4.74 -7.48
N LEU A 64 11.35 5.75 -6.87
CA LEU A 64 10.88 5.65 -5.49
C LEU A 64 9.82 4.55 -5.33
N ARG A 65 8.85 4.45 -6.24
CA ARG A 65 7.84 3.38 -6.23
C ARG A 65 8.48 1.99 -6.31
N ARG A 66 9.51 1.81 -7.15
CA ARG A 66 10.25 0.53 -7.27
C ARG A 66 11.00 0.20 -5.97
N ARG A 67 11.67 1.17 -5.35
CA ARG A 67 12.36 0.99 -4.06
C ARG A 67 11.39 0.61 -2.94
N LEU A 68 10.25 1.30 -2.85
CA LEU A 68 9.21 1.00 -1.87
C LEU A 68 8.60 -0.39 -2.09
N ARG A 69 8.45 -0.82 -3.35
CA ARG A 69 7.98 -2.17 -3.68
C ARG A 69 8.97 -3.26 -3.23
N ALA A 70 10.26 -3.04 -3.42
CA ALA A 70 11.30 -3.94 -2.94
C ALA A 70 11.29 -4.03 -1.41
N ALA A 71 11.27 -2.89 -0.71
CA ALA A 71 11.22 -2.86 0.76
C ALA A 71 9.98 -3.58 1.32
N MET A 72 8.80 -3.38 0.73
CA MET A 72 7.59 -4.11 1.15
C MET A 72 7.71 -5.62 0.92
N ALA A 73 8.39 -6.05 -0.15
CA ALA A 73 8.62 -7.47 -0.42
C ALA A 73 9.59 -8.09 0.60
N GLU A 74 10.59 -7.33 1.06
CA GLU A 74 11.53 -7.74 2.10
C GLU A 74 10.88 -7.81 3.49
N LEU A 75 10.01 -6.84 3.82
CA LEU A 75 9.32 -6.79 5.11
C LEU A 75 8.29 -7.91 5.30
N ALA A 76 7.73 -8.43 4.22
CA ALA A 76 6.69 -9.47 4.23
C ALA A 76 5.57 -9.19 5.26
N PRO A 77 4.83 -8.08 5.11
CA PRO A 77 3.86 -7.63 6.10
C PRO A 77 2.67 -8.59 6.21
N GLU A 78 1.92 -8.44 7.29
CA GLU A 78 0.66 -9.15 7.52
C GLU A 78 -0.36 -8.92 6.40
N SER A 79 -1.32 -9.84 6.30
CA SER A 79 -2.40 -9.75 5.32
C SER A 79 -3.23 -8.49 5.53
N GLY A 80 -3.42 -7.72 4.46
CA GLY A 80 -4.15 -6.46 4.52
C GLY A 80 -3.94 -5.56 3.33
N THR A 81 -4.58 -4.40 3.43
CA THR A 81 -4.49 -3.33 2.42
C THR A 81 -3.67 -2.18 2.99
N TYR A 82 -2.67 -1.72 2.23
CA TYR A 82 -1.74 -0.66 2.60
C TYR A 82 -1.75 0.48 1.57
N LEU A 83 -1.67 1.72 2.05
CA LEU A 83 -1.57 2.95 1.25
C LEU A 83 -0.50 3.90 1.77
#